data_AF-A0A927RSV7-F1
#
_entry.id   AF-A0A927RSV7-F1
#
_cell.length_a   1.000
_cell.length_b   1.000
_cell.length_c   1.000
_cell.angle_alpha   90.00
_cell.angle_beta   90.00
_cell.angle_gamma   90.00
#
_symmetry.space_group_name_H-M   'P 1'
#
loop_
_entity.id
_entity.type
_entity.pdbx_description
1 polymer ?
#
loop_
_entity_poly.entity_id
_entity_poly.type
_entity_poly.pdbx_seq_one_letter_code
_entity_poly.pdbx_strand_id
1 'polypeptide(L)' 'MRLEETNIKIRCEMPNCKAIATYKIVKDGFLKNAGLFLCKECLTEVYKTLGSHIVPKSPNNMLNRKITTKKTKGEEINAD' A
#
# COMPACT_ATOMS: atom_id res chain seq x y z
N MET A 1 1.67 -14.78 12.77
CA MET A 1 2.06 -14.52 11.36
C MET A 1 3.09 -13.41 11.40
N ARG A 2 4.19 -13.58 10.68
CA ARG A 2 5.34 -12.68 10.71
C ARG A 2 5.84 -12.46 9.30
N LEU A 3 6.32 -11.25 9.04
CA LEU A 3 7.00 -10.90 7.81
C LEU A 3 8.50 -11.04 8.06
N GLU A 4 9.17 -11.86 7.27
CA GLU A 4 10.62 -12.03 7.32
C GLU A 4 11.24 -11.53 6.02
N GLU A 5 12.37 -10.84 6.09
CA GLU A 5 13.17 -10.60 4.90
C GLU A 5 13.83 -11.91 4.45
N THR A 6 13.91 -12.12 3.15
CA THR A 6 14.51 -13.32 2.58
C THR A 6 15.56 -12.95 1.53
N ASN A 7 16.70 -13.64 1.61
CA ASN A 7 17.79 -13.53 0.64
C ASN A 7 17.74 -14.66 -0.40
N ILE A 8 16.68 -15.47 -0.40
CA ILE A 8 16.53 -16.60 -1.29
C ILE A 8 16.06 -16.09 -2.66
N LYS A 9 16.71 -16.53 -3.75
CA LYS A 9 16.37 -16.14 -5.13
C LYS A 9 15.13 -16.87 -5.65
N ILE A 10 13.98 -16.65 -5.01
CA ILE A 10 12.67 -17.15 -5.42
C ILE A 10 11.89 -16.02 -6.12
N ARG A 11 11.10 -16.35 -7.14
CA ARG A 11 10.23 -15.37 -7.81
C ARG A 11 9.08 -14.96 -6.88
N CYS A 12 8.62 -13.72 -7.01
CA CYS A 12 7.39 -13.27 -6.39
C CYS A 12 6.23 -14.19 -6.82
N GLU A 13 5.41 -14.62 -5.86
CA GLU A 13 4.27 -15.51 -6.09
C GLU A 13 3.02 -14.78 -6.57
N MET A 14 3.08 -13.44 -6.67
CA MET A 14 1.98 -12.66 -7.23
C MET A 14 1.86 -12.92 -8.74
N PRO A 15 0.65 -13.23 -9.25
CA PRO A 15 0.44 -13.44 -10.68
C PRO A 15 0.98 -12.27 -11.51
N ASN A 16 1.61 -12.59 -12.64
CA ASN A 16 2.23 -11.62 -13.56
C ASN A 16 3.40 -10.80 -13.00
N CYS A 17 3.83 -11.02 -11.75
CA CYS A 17 5.05 -10.43 -11.22
C CYS A 17 6.27 -11.27 -11.61
N LYS A 18 7.30 -10.63 -12.16
CA LYS A 18 8.58 -11.27 -12.53
C LYS A 18 9.73 -10.94 -11.57
N ALA A 19 9.47 -10.11 -10.55
CA ALA A 19 10.46 -9.68 -9.59
C ALA A 19 10.89 -10.83 -8.66
N ILE A 20 12.06 -10.67 -8.04
CA ILE A 20 12.54 -11.57 -6.98
C ILE A 20 11.85 -11.20 -5.67
N ALA A 21 11.43 -12.20 -4.91
CA ALA A 21 10.84 -12.01 -3.60
C ALA A 21 11.89 -11.47 -2.62
N THR A 22 11.49 -10.45 -1.87
CA THR A 22 12.30 -9.81 -0.82
C THR A 22 11.79 -10.17 0.57
N TYR A 23 10.52 -10.57 0.63
CA TYR A 23 9.82 -10.90 1.87
C TYR A 23 9.19 -12.28 1.79
N LYS A 24 9.18 -12.97 2.93
CA LYS A 24 8.44 -14.20 3.16
C LYS A 24 7.43 -13.96 4.28
N ILE A 25 6.16 -14.22 4.03
CA ILE A 25 5.12 -14.21 5.05
C ILE A 25 5.02 -15.61 5.64
N VAL A 26 5.31 -15.74 6.93
CA VAL A 26 5.33 -17.02 7.65
C VAL A 26 4.20 -17.06 8.67
N LYS A 27 3.46 -18.16 8.73
CA LYS A 27 2.54 -18.44 9.83
C LYS A 27 3.25 -19.32 10.86
N ASP A 28 3.09 -18.98 12.14
CA ASP A 28 3.63 -19.78 13.24
C ASP A 28 2.88 -21.13 13.31
N GLY A 29 3.61 -22.23 13.38
CA GLY A 29 3.05 -23.59 13.37
C GLY A 29 4.06 -24.65 12.90
N PHE A 30 3.62 -25.90 12.83
CA PHE A 30 4.47 -27.06 12.48
C PHE A 30 5.02 -27.00 11.04
N LEU A 31 4.29 -26.35 10.12
CA LEU A 31 4.68 -26.16 8.72
C LEU A 31 5.34 -24.78 8.49
N LYS A 32 6.45 -24.50 9.18
CA LYS A 32 7.20 -23.22 9.04
C LYS A 32 7.71 -22.93 7.61
N ASN A 33 7.72 -23.96 6.76
CA ASN A 33 8.16 -23.86 5.36
C ASN A 33 7.05 -23.37 4.42
N ALA A 34 5.78 -23.47 4.81
CA ALA A 34 4.68 -22.91 4.04
C ALA A 34 4.62 -21.39 4.30
N GLY A 35 4.99 -20.59 3.31
CA GLY A 35 4.94 -19.14 3.40
C GLY A 35 4.84 -18.50 2.02
N LEU A 36 4.30 -17.29 1.98
CA LEU A 36 4.10 -16.54 0.75
C LEU A 36 5.33 -15.67 0.45
N PHE A 37 5.89 -15.80 -0.75
CA PHE A 37 7.07 -15.05 -1.18
C PHE A 37 6.66 -13.85 -2.04
N LEU A 38 6.91 -12.63 -1.54
CA LEU A 38 6.52 -11.39 -2.20
C LEU A 38 7.71 -10.45 -2.40
N CYS A 39 7.71 -9.74 -3.53
CA CYS A 39 8.56 -8.56 -3.69
C CYS A 39 7.95 -7.37 -2.93
N LYS A 40 8.75 -6.32 -2.74
CA LYS A 40 8.33 -5.09 -2.05
C LYS A 40 7.10 -4.42 -2.66
N GLU A 41 7.01 -4.39 -3.98
CA GLU A 41 5.91 -3.74 -4.70
C GLU A 41 4.59 -4.48 -4.48
N CYS A 42 4.56 -5.79 -4.71
CA CYS A 42 3.37 -6.61 -4.49
C CYS A 42 2.95 -6.64 -3.02
N LEU A 43 3.90 -6.66 -2.08
CA LEU A 43 3.58 -6.58 -0.65
C LEU A 43 2.88 -5.25 -0.31
N THR A 44 3.34 -4.15 -0.89
CA THR A 44 2.74 -2.81 -0.68
C THR A 44 1.33 -2.75 -1.25
N GLU A 45 1.10 -3.32 -2.42
CA GLU A 45 -0.22 -3.39 -3.05
C GLU A 45 -1.20 -4.24 -2.22
N VAL A 46 -0.76 -5.43 -1.78
CA VAL A 46 -1.54 -6.29 -0.88
C VAL A 46 -1.89 -5.55 0.40
N TYR A 47 -0.94 -4.85 1.02
CA TYR A 47 -1.20 -4.06 2.23
C TYR A 47 -2.22 -2.94 2.00
N LYS A 48 -2.14 -2.22 0.88
CA LYS A 48 -3.11 -1.16 0.53
C LYS A 48 -4.52 -1.73 0.36
N THR A 49 -4.65 -2.82 -0.40
CA THR A 49 -5.93 -3.48 -0.65
C THR A 49 -6.53 -4.01 0.65
N LEU A 50 -5.76 -4.76 1.44
CA LEU A 50 -6.21 -5.24 2.75
C LEU A 50 -6.58 -4.08 3.68
N GLY A 51 -5.76 -3.04 3.73
CA GLY A 51 -6.01 -1.84 4.52
C GLY A 51 -7.34 -1.17 4.18
N SER A 52 -7.71 -1.10 2.90
CA SER A 52 -8.99 -0.52 2.47
C SER A 52 -10.23 -1.33 2.88
N HIS A 53 -10.07 -2.62 3.16
CA HIS A 53 -11.15 -3.52 3.55
C HIS A 53 -11.22 -3.78 5.06
N ILE A 54 -10.07 -3.85 5.73
CA ILE A 54 -9.97 -4.20 7.15
C ILE A 54 -10.05 -2.95 8.02
N VAL A 55 -9.42 -1.85 7.61
CA VAL A 55 -9.40 -0.62 8.40
C VAL A 55 -10.64 0.19 8.02
N PRO A 56 -11.58 0.43 8.96
CA PRO A 56 -12.69 1.31 8.68
C PRO A 56 -12.13 2.69 8.32
N LYS A 57 -12.61 3.27 7.21
CA LYS A 57 -12.26 4.65 6.86
C LYS A 57 -12.62 5.50 8.06
N SER A 58 -11.62 6.17 8.67
CA SER A 58 -11.86 7.09 9.76
C SER A 58 -12.99 8.04 9.35
N PRO A 59 -13.99 8.31 10.23
CA PRO A 59 -15.01 9.28 9.92
C PRO A 59 -14.31 10.55 9.44
N ASN A 60 -14.71 11.05 8.26
CA ASN A 60 -14.14 12.24 7.65
C ASN A 60 -13.96 13.28 8.75
N ASN A 61 -12.69 13.61 9.01
CA ASN A 61 -12.25 14.40 10.14
C ASN A 61 -13.20 15.59 10.32
N MET A 62 -14.14 15.52 11.28
CA MET A 62 -15.11 16.59 11.54
C MET A 62 -14.42 17.89 11.97
N LEU A 63 -13.10 17.82 12.24
CA LEU A 63 -12.22 18.91 12.60
C LEU A 63 -11.54 19.62 11.41
N ASN A 64 -11.61 19.07 10.19
CA ASN A 64 -11.27 19.84 8.99
C ASN A 64 -12.45 20.76 8.66
N ARG A 65 -12.61 21.80 9.48
CA ARG A 65 -13.38 22.99 9.14
C ARG A 65 -12.99 23.40 7.72
N LYS A 66 -14.00 23.45 6.87
CA LYS A 66 -13.96 24.06 5.54
C LYS A 66 -13.26 25.43 5.63
N ILE A 67 -11.96 25.49 5.37
CA ILE A 67 -11.35 26.71 4.88
C ILE A 67 -11.72 26.72 3.40
N THR A 68 -12.93 27.18 3.11
CA THR A 68 -13.29 27.70 1.80
C THR A 68 -12.41 28.91 1.57
N THR A 69 -11.20 28.72 1.07
CA THR A 69 -10.46 29.78 0.41
C THR A 69 -11.29 30.12 -0.83
N LYS A 70 -12.04 31.23 -0.74
CA LYS A 70 -12.72 31.84 -1.88
C LYS A 70 -11.74 31.85 -3.05
N LYS A 71 -12.02 31.08 -4.10
CA LYS A 71 -11.47 31.38 -5.43
C LYS A 71 -12.08 32.72 -5.82
N THR A 72 -11.35 33.79 -5.58
CA THR A 72 -11.67 35.10 -6.14
C THR A 72 -11.56 34.96 -7.65
N LYS A 73 -12.71 35.09 -8.33
CA LYS A 73 -12.81 35.39 -9.75
C LYS A 73 -11.94 36.61 -10.04
N GLY A 74 -11.06 36.51 -11.03
CA GLY A 74 -10.15 37.58 -11.44
C GLY A 74 -9.44 37.16 -12.71
N GLU A 75 -10.21 37.15 -13.79
CA GLU A 75 -9.77 37.16 -15.18
C GLU A 75 -9.33 38.59 -15.52
N GLU A 76 -8.18 38.75 -16.19
CA GLU A 76 -7.77 39.83 -17.14
C GLU A 76 -6.22 39.81 -17.26
N ILE A 77 -5.65 39.16 -18.29
CA ILE A 77 -5.21 39.65 -19.63
C ILE A 77 -4.22 40.83 -19.67
N ASN A 78 -3.07 40.53 -20.29
CA ASN A 78 -2.03 41.33 -20.97
C ASN A 78 -1.49 42.65 -20.37
N ALA A 79 -0.17 42.66 -20.21
CA ALA A 79 0.66 43.84 -20.11
C ALA A 79 0.95 44.38 -21.51
N ASP A 80 0.60 45.64 -21.76
CA ASP A 80 1.32 46.63 -22.57
C ASP A 80 0.71 48.03 -22.31
#